data_AF-A0A286RI83-F1
#
_entry.id   AF-A0A286RI83-F1
#
_cell.length_a   1.000
_cell.length_b   1.000
_cell.length_c   1.000
_cell.angle_alpha   90.00
_cell.angle_beta   90.00
_cell.angle_gamma   90.00
#
_symmetry.space_group_name_H-M   'P 1'
#
loop_
_entity.id
_entity.type
_entity.pdbx_description
1 polymer ?
#
loop_
_entity_poly.entity_id
_entity_poly.type
_entity_poly.pdbx_seq_one_letter_code
_entity_poly.pdbx_strand_id
1 'polypeptide(L)'
;MRYRNTQYGRWYLLVPGIVLYLLILDFFLPGKPIPWWTYFLVAGIVGGITLCFTSLTIYDGGDALVVQFGPIPLLRKRIPYKAITRVEKGRTTLLDGWGIHYRLGWGWTYNVWGFDCVRVFCGKKVYNLGTDDPDGFLAFLQEQISSRKTAEPTFDVVDEAGDSE
;
A
#
# COMPACT_ATOMS: atom_id res chain seq x y z
N MET A 1 4.91 -18.44 5.91
CA MET A 1 4.80 -17.00 5.61
C MET A 1 6.06 -16.35 6.15
N ARG A 2 6.94 -15.80 5.29
CA ARG A 2 8.22 -15.23 5.76
C ARG A 2 8.11 -13.79 6.26
N TYR A 3 7.07 -13.05 5.82
CA TYR A 3 6.86 -11.67 6.23
C TYR A 3 5.37 -11.31 6.24
N ARG A 4 4.92 -10.64 7.30
CA ARG A 4 3.58 -10.04 7.40
C ARG A 4 3.67 -8.82 8.31
N ASN A 5 3.38 -7.66 7.74
CA ASN A 5 3.32 -6.41 8.47
C ASN A 5 1.95 -5.73 8.27
N THR A 6 1.39 -5.13 9.33
CA THR A 6 0.10 -4.45 9.27
C THR A 6 0.23 -3.05 9.83
N GLN A 7 0.18 -2.07 8.95
CA GLN A 7 0.16 -0.67 9.30
C GLN A 7 -1.28 -0.22 9.56
N TYR A 8 -1.52 0.51 10.65
CA TYR A 8 -2.84 1.06 10.98
C TYR A 8 -2.90 2.57 10.75
N GLY A 9 -4.00 3.02 10.15
CA GLY A 9 -4.33 4.43 9.95
C GLY A 9 -5.25 4.96 11.03
N ARG A 10 -4.97 6.18 11.50
CA ARG A 10 -5.76 6.87 12.52
C ARG A 10 -7.01 7.56 11.95
N TRP A 11 -7.43 7.18 10.74
CA TRP A 11 -8.56 7.76 10.00
C TRP A 11 -9.91 7.57 10.70
N TYR A 12 -10.02 6.59 11.61
CA TYR A 12 -11.22 6.39 12.40
C TYR A 12 -11.64 7.62 13.23
N LEU A 13 -10.72 8.56 13.49
CA LEU A 13 -11.02 9.84 14.14
C LEU A 13 -11.78 10.84 13.26
N LEU A 14 -11.78 10.66 11.93
CA LEU A 14 -12.53 11.55 11.03
C LEU A 14 -14.04 11.38 11.15
N VAL A 15 -14.51 10.16 11.44
CA VAL A 15 -15.93 9.84 11.57
C VAL A 15 -16.61 10.68 12.67
N PRO A 16 -16.15 10.64 13.95
CA PRO A 16 -16.73 11.48 14.98
C PRO A 16 -16.54 12.97 14.70
N GLY A 17 -15.42 13.37 14.07
CA GLY A 17 -15.17 14.77 13.71
C GLY A 17 -16.18 15.33 12.71
N ILE A 18 -16.50 14.59 11.64
CA ILE A 18 -17.48 14.99 10.63
C ILE A 18 -18.89 15.03 11.22
N VAL A 19 -19.27 14.03 12.03
CA VAL A 19 -20.58 14.02 12.68
C VAL A 19 -20.72 15.20 13.64
N LEU A 20 -19.70 15.48 14.47
CA LEU A 20 -19.70 16.63 15.37
C LEU A 20 -19.79 17.95 14.61
N TYR A 21 -19.07 18.09 13.50
CA TYR A 21 -19.15 19.28 12.64
C TYR A 21 -20.56 19.49 12.08
N LEU A 22 -21.22 18.44 11.59
CA LEU A 22 -22.59 18.52 11.11
C LEU A 22 -23.59 18.88 12.22
N LEU A 23 -23.39 18.36 13.44
CA LEU A 23 -24.22 18.71 14.60
C LEU A 23 -24.05 20.18 15.00
N ILE A 24 -22.82 20.70 14.96
CA ILE A 24 -22.53 22.11 15.21
C ILE A 24 -23.24 22.98 14.15
N LEU A 25 -23.13 22.62 12.87
CA LEU A 25 -23.80 23.36 11.80
C LEU A 25 -25.33 23.39 11.96
N ASP A 26 -25.95 22.25 12.28
CA ASP A 26 -27.40 22.16 12.51
C ASP A 26 -27.85 22.99 13.73
N PHE A 27 -27.00 23.07 14.76
CA PHE A 27 -27.28 23.88 15.96
C PHE A 27 -27.21 25.39 15.68
N PHE A 28 -26.25 25.85 14.86
CA PHE A 28 -26.02 27.28 14.62
C PHE A 28 -26.76 27.86 13.41
N LEU A 29 -27.14 27.04 12.43
CA LEU A 29 -27.83 27.51 11.22
C LEU A 29 -29.34 27.52 11.43
N PRO A 30 -30.02 28.68 11.34
CA PRO A 30 -31.47 28.74 11.40
C PRO A 30 -32.05 28.04 10.17
N GLY A 31 -32.82 26.98 10.37
CA GLY A 31 -33.37 26.16 9.29
C GLY A 31 -34.27 25.03 9.80
N LYS A 32 -34.75 24.20 8.88
CA LYS A 32 -35.41 22.94 9.25
C LYS A 32 -34.36 22.00 9.84
N PRO A 33 -34.61 21.39 11.02
CA PRO A 33 -33.65 20.49 11.64
C PRO A 33 -33.34 19.34 10.70
N ILE A 34 -32.05 19.00 10.58
CA ILE A 34 -31.64 17.86 9.78
C ILE A 34 -32.22 16.58 10.41
N PRO A 35 -32.93 15.75 9.64
CA PRO A 35 -33.48 14.52 10.18
C PRO A 35 -32.39 13.55 10.66
N TRP A 36 -32.62 12.89 11.80
CA TRP A 36 -31.62 12.03 12.47
C TRP A 36 -31.00 10.94 11.57
N TRP A 37 -31.78 10.33 10.67
CA TRP A 37 -31.34 9.33 9.69
C TRP A 37 -30.27 9.83 8.72
N THR A 38 -30.19 11.14 8.48
CA THR A 38 -29.13 11.76 7.66
C THR A 38 -27.77 11.56 8.31
N TYR A 39 -27.65 11.73 9.63
CA TYR A 39 -26.40 11.51 10.35
C TYR A 39 -25.98 10.03 10.28
N PHE A 40 -26.93 9.10 10.40
CA PHE A 40 -26.64 7.67 10.25
C PHE A 40 -26.20 7.31 8.84
N LEU A 41 -26.83 7.87 7.80
CA LEU A 41 -26.42 7.64 6.42
C LEU A 41 -25.01 8.17 6.15
N VAL A 42 -24.72 9.41 6.57
CA VAL A 42 -23.39 10.00 6.40
C VAL A 42 -22.34 9.24 7.21
N ALA A 43 -22.62 8.92 8.48
CA ALA A 43 -21.71 8.14 9.32
C ALA A 43 -21.48 6.74 8.74
N GLY A 44 -22.51 6.10 8.18
CA GLY A 44 -22.40 4.81 7.51
C GLY A 44 -21.51 4.86 6.27
N ILE A 45 -21.69 5.87 5.41
CA ILE A 45 -20.88 6.07 4.20
C ILE A 45 -19.42 6.37 4.57
N VAL A 46 -19.19 7.37 5.44
CA VAL A 46 -17.84 7.79 5.86
C VAL A 46 -17.16 6.67 6.64
N GLY A 47 -17.88 5.98 7.52
CA GLY A 47 -17.39 4.83 8.27
C GLY A 47 -17.02 3.67 7.36
N GLY A 48 -17.85 3.35 6.38
CA GLY A 48 -17.56 2.32 5.37
C GLY A 48 -16.29 2.63 4.57
N ILE A 49 -16.14 3.87 4.08
CA ILE A 49 -14.93 4.31 3.38
C ILE A 49 -13.72 4.23 4.32
N THR A 50 -13.85 4.70 5.56
CA THR A 50 -12.77 4.72 6.54
C THR A 50 -12.31 3.30 6.91
N LEU A 51 -13.23 2.34 7.02
CA LEU A 51 -12.92 0.94 7.23
C LEU A 51 -12.09 0.36 6.09
N CYS A 52 -12.40 0.71 4.84
CA CYS A 52 -11.61 0.28 3.68
C CYS A 52 -10.16 0.78 3.74
N PHE A 53 -9.89 1.94 4.36
CA PHE A 53 -8.55 2.54 4.45
C PHE A 53 -7.96 2.52 5.86
N THR A 54 -8.51 1.71 6.79
CA THR A 54 -8.07 1.71 8.20
C THR A 54 -6.75 0.98 8.41
N SER A 55 -6.42 0.01 7.56
CA SER A 55 -5.21 -0.81 7.68
C SER A 55 -4.59 -1.08 6.33
N LEU A 56 -3.27 -1.17 6.29
CA LEU A 56 -2.50 -1.65 5.14
C LEU A 56 -1.72 -2.88 5.59
N THR A 57 -2.17 -4.06 5.17
CA THR A 57 -1.46 -5.32 5.42
C THR A 57 -0.60 -5.65 4.22
N ILE A 58 0.70 -5.78 4.45
CA ILE A 58 1.67 -6.28 3.48
C ILE A 58 2.11 -7.66 3.94
N TYR A 59 1.96 -8.66 3.08
CA TYR A 59 2.39 -10.02 3.41
C TYR A 59 2.92 -10.77 2.20
N ASP A 60 3.75 -11.75 2.48
CA ASP A 60 4.26 -12.71 1.51
C ASP A 60 3.16 -13.70 1.12
N GLY A 61 2.74 -13.64 -0.15
CA GLY A 61 1.77 -14.56 -0.75
C GLY A 61 2.40 -15.84 -1.32
N GLY A 62 3.71 -16.03 -1.20
CA GLY A 62 4.48 -17.15 -1.77
C GLY A 62 5.05 -16.81 -3.14
N ASP A 63 4.19 -16.60 -4.14
CA ASP A 63 4.58 -16.27 -5.52
C ASP A 63 4.61 -14.76 -5.81
N ALA A 64 3.89 -13.98 -4.98
CA ALA A 64 3.72 -12.56 -5.12
C ALA A 64 3.66 -11.87 -3.75
N LEU A 65 4.14 -10.63 -3.71
CA LEU A 65 3.91 -9.72 -2.61
C LEU A 65 2.45 -9.25 -2.65
N VAL A 66 1.75 -9.40 -1.53
CA VAL A 66 0.34 -9.00 -1.41
C VAL A 66 0.21 -7.77 -0.54
N VAL A 67 -0.47 -6.76 -1.07
CA VAL A 67 -0.79 -5.51 -0.41
C VAL A 67 -2.31 -5.43 -0.29
N GLN A 68 -2.83 -5.39 0.92
CA GLN A 68 -4.26 -5.42 1.21
C GLN A 68 -4.67 -4.24 2.07
N PHE A 69 -5.67 -3.49 1.62
CA PHE A 69 -6.29 -2.41 2.38
C PHE A 69 -7.50 -2.93 3.17
N GLY A 70 -7.61 -2.45 4.40
CA GLY A 70 -8.69 -2.72 5.32
C GLY A 70 -8.73 -4.16 5.86
N PRO A 71 -9.56 -4.41 6.88
CA PRO A 71 -9.87 -5.75 7.36
C PRO A 71 -10.69 -6.54 6.32
N ILE A 72 -11.45 -5.83 5.49
CA ILE A 72 -12.24 -6.43 4.40
C ILE A 72 -11.35 -6.47 3.14
N PRO A 73 -11.10 -7.64 2.52
CA PRO A 73 -10.16 -7.79 1.41
C PRO A 73 -10.70 -7.27 0.07
N LEU A 74 -11.41 -6.14 0.05
CA LEU A 74 -11.97 -5.53 -1.16
C LEU A 74 -10.87 -4.91 -2.05
N LEU A 75 -9.87 -4.30 -1.43
CA LEU A 75 -8.82 -3.56 -2.11
C LEU A 75 -7.48 -4.29 -1.93
N ARG A 76 -7.25 -5.30 -2.76
CA ARG A 76 -6.03 -6.12 -2.74
C ARG A 76 -5.24 -5.98 -4.03
N LYS A 77 -3.94 -5.73 -3.91
CA LYS A 77 -2.97 -5.73 -5.00
C LYS A 77 -1.99 -6.89 -4.82
N ARG A 78 -1.70 -7.60 -5.90
CA ARG A 78 -0.65 -8.63 -5.96
C ARG A 78 0.44 -8.15 -6.91
N ILE A 79 1.69 -8.17 -6.44
CA ILE A 79 2.88 -7.80 -7.20
C ILE A 79 3.77 -9.04 -7.28
N PRO A 80 3.87 -9.70 -8.45
CA PRO A 80 4.69 -10.89 -8.59
C PRO A 80 6.15 -10.58 -8.28
N TYR A 81 6.82 -11.43 -7.48
CA TYR A 81 8.25 -11.23 -7.19
C TYR A 81 9.10 -11.23 -8.46
N LYS A 82 8.68 -11.99 -9.47
CA LYS A 82 9.34 -12.05 -10.78
C LYS A 82 9.41 -10.70 -11.50
N ALA A 83 8.43 -9.82 -11.25
CA ALA A 83 8.37 -8.51 -11.86
C ALA A 83 9.27 -7.49 -11.15
N ILE A 84 9.71 -7.77 -9.91
CA ILE A 84 10.49 -6.84 -9.10
C ILE A 84 11.94 -6.81 -9.61
N THR A 85 12.41 -5.63 -10.01
CA THR A 85 13.76 -5.42 -10.53
C THR A 85 14.67 -4.72 -9.52
N ARG A 86 14.11 -3.84 -8.68
CA ARG A 86 14.85 -3.06 -7.68
C ARG A 86 13.92 -2.72 -6.52
N VAL A 87 14.49 -2.60 -5.32
CA VAL A 87 13.78 -2.16 -4.12
C VAL A 87 14.61 -1.11 -3.38
N GLU A 88 13.94 -0.08 -2.89
CA GLU A 88 14.60 1.04 -2.19
C GLU A 88 13.73 1.57 -1.07
N LYS A 89 14.35 2.13 -0.04
CA LYS A 89 13.62 2.97 0.90
C LYS A 89 13.24 4.29 0.24
N GLY A 90 12.03 4.73 0.52
CA GLY A 90 11.49 6.01 0.12
C GLY A 90 10.82 6.70 1.28
N ARG A 91 10.52 7.97 1.09
CA ARG A 91 9.69 8.73 2.00
C ARG A 91 8.58 9.38 1.20
N THR A 92 7.34 9.16 1.60
CA THR A 92 6.18 9.90 1.11
C THR A 92 6.07 11.20 1.89
N THR A 93 5.67 12.28 1.22
CA THR A 93 5.37 13.57 1.86
C THR A 93 3.90 13.67 2.30
N LEU A 94 3.53 14.69 3.09
CA LEU A 94 2.12 14.96 3.38
C LEU A 94 1.30 15.27 2.11
N LEU A 95 1.92 15.98 1.16
CA LEU A 95 1.35 16.32 -0.15
C LEU A 95 1.17 15.10 -1.03
N ASP A 96 1.98 14.08 -0.79
CA ASP A 96 1.82 12.83 -1.50
C ASP A 96 0.49 12.18 -1.18
N GLY A 97 -0.06 12.44 0.01
CA GLY A 97 -1.38 12.01 0.41
C GLY A 97 -1.43 10.55 0.88
N TRP A 98 -2.62 10.15 1.28
CA TRP A 98 -2.92 8.82 1.81
C TRP A 98 -3.86 8.08 0.87
N GLY A 99 -3.92 6.76 1.00
CA GLY A 99 -4.69 5.86 0.15
C GLY A 99 -3.93 5.38 -1.07
N ILE A 100 -4.66 5.20 -2.18
CA ILE A 100 -4.17 4.67 -3.45
C ILE A 100 -4.19 5.78 -4.48
N HIS A 101 -3.01 6.25 -4.91
CA HIS A 101 -2.92 7.30 -5.92
C HIS A 101 -1.73 7.09 -6.85
N TYR A 102 -1.83 7.62 -8.05
CA TYR A 102 -0.74 7.63 -9.03
C TYR A 102 -0.11 9.03 -9.10
N ARG A 103 1.21 9.12 -8.96
CA ARG A 103 1.97 10.33 -9.26
C ARG A 103 2.83 10.14 -10.50
N LEU A 104 2.79 11.13 -11.39
CA LEU A 104 3.67 11.16 -12.55
C LEU A 104 5.14 11.21 -12.09
N GLY A 105 5.96 10.28 -12.56
CA GLY A 105 7.38 10.14 -12.17
C GLY A 105 7.64 9.34 -10.89
N TRP A 106 6.70 9.27 -9.95
CA TRP A 106 6.85 8.51 -8.69
C TRP A 106 6.10 7.16 -8.69
N GLY A 107 5.14 6.98 -9.59
CA GLY A 107 4.38 5.74 -9.71
C GLY A 107 3.17 5.66 -8.78
N TRP A 108 2.73 4.42 -8.54
CA TRP A 108 1.59 4.11 -7.67
C TRP A 108 2.01 4.11 -6.22
N THR A 109 1.34 4.89 -5.40
CA THR A 109 1.56 4.91 -3.95
C THR A 109 0.38 4.26 -3.26
N TYR A 110 0.72 3.36 -2.34
CA TYR A 110 -0.20 2.66 -1.46
C TYR A 110 0.24 2.98 -0.03
N ASN A 111 -0.40 3.97 0.60
CA ASN A 111 -0.06 4.37 1.96
C ASN A 111 -1.34 4.51 2.79
N VAL A 112 -1.30 4.13 4.06
CA VAL A 112 -2.40 4.38 5.00
C VAL A 112 -2.01 5.41 6.05
N TRP A 113 -0.77 5.40 6.54
CA TRP A 113 -0.34 6.33 7.58
C TRP A 113 1.19 6.52 7.56
N GLY A 114 1.68 7.61 8.15
CA GLY A 114 3.11 7.88 8.23
C GLY A 114 3.74 8.29 6.89
N PHE A 115 5.07 8.43 6.93
CA PHE A 115 5.86 8.95 5.82
C PHE A 115 6.81 7.92 5.23
N ASP A 116 7.02 6.80 5.89
CA ASP A 116 7.99 5.82 5.48
C ASP A 116 7.38 4.84 4.48
N CYS A 117 8.11 4.60 3.39
CA CYS A 117 7.66 3.68 2.36
C CYS A 117 8.84 2.89 1.77
N VAL A 118 8.53 1.75 1.17
CA VAL A 118 9.47 1.00 0.36
C VAL A 118 9.00 1.05 -1.09
N ARG A 119 9.89 1.52 -1.96
CA ARG A 119 9.67 1.64 -3.40
C ARG A 119 10.07 0.35 -4.06
N VAL A 120 9.12 -0.28 -4.72
CA VAL A 120 9.28 -1.52 -5.46
C VAL A 120 9.19 -1.17 -6.95
N PHE A 121 10.31 -1.34 -7.65
CA PHE A 121 10.40 -1.12 -9.07
C PHE A 121 10.05 -2.41 -9.82
N CYS A 122 9.13 -2.31 -10.75
CA CYS A 122 8.67 -3.39 -11.62
C CYS A 122 8.88 -2.97 -13.09
N GLY A 123 10.13 -2.98 -13.54
CA GLY A 123 10.50 -2.44 -14.85
C GLY A 123 10.16 -0.95 -14.95
N LYS A 124 9.18 -0.59 -15.79
CA LYS A 124 8.72 0.80 -15.97
C LYS A 124 7.70 1.28 -14.91
N LYS A 125 7.16 0.36 -14.10
CA LYS A 125 6.16 0.68 -13.06
C LYS A 125 6.85 0.78 -11.70
N VAL A 126 6.46 1.77 -10.90
CA VAL A 126 6.96 1.95 -9.53
C VAL A 126 5.80 1.85 -8.56
N TYR A 127 5.99 1.11 -7.48
CA TYR A 127 5.03 0.91 -6.41
C TYR A 127 5.64 1.38 -5.08
N ASN A 128 5.16 2.50 -4.54
CA ASN A 128 5.56 3.01 -3.22
C ASN A 128 4.61 2.41 -2.18
N LEU A 129 5.12 1.53 -1.32
CA LEU A 129 4.34 0.82 -0.31
C LEU A 129 4.64 1.40 1.07
N GLY A 130 3.65 2.04 1.69
CA GLY A 130 3.73 2.56 3.04
C GLY A 130 3.91 1.42 4.04
N THR A 131 4.84 1.60 4.98
CA THR A 131 5.12 0.63 6.03
C THR A 131 5.63 1.37 7.27
N ASP A 132 5.25 0.90 8.45
CA ASP A 132 5.80 1.34 9.74
C ASP A 132 7.12 0.65 10.09
N ASP A 133 7.47 -0.43 9.39
CA ASP A 133 8.78 -1.07 9.42
C ASP A 133 9.45 -1.04 8.02
N PRO A 134 10.09 0.09 7.63
CA PRO A 134 10.77 0.19 6.34
C PRO A 134 12.05 -0.63 6.26
N ASP A 135 12.69 -0.91 7.40
CA ASP A 135 13.97 -1.59 7.48
C ASP A 135 13.81 -3.10 7.31
N GLY A 136 12.92 -3.70 8.10
CA GLY A 136 12.60 -5.12 7.99
C GLY A 136 11.95 -5.46 6.66
N PHE A 137 11.10 -4.55 6.13
CA PHE A 137 10.50 -4.77 4.82
C PHE A 137 11.51 -4.76 3.69
N LEU A 138 12.46 -3.82 3.70
CA LEU A 138 13.52 -3.76 2.68
C LEU A 138 14.40 -5.01 2.74
N ALA A 139 14.83 -5.42 3.94
CA ALA A 139 15.67 -6.59 4.13
C ALA A 139 14.99 -7.87 3.60
N PHE A 140 13.70 -8.05 3.92
CA PHE A 140 12.90 -9.16 3.41
C PHE A 140 12.86 -9.19 1.87
N LEU A 141 12.61 -8.05 1.22
CA LEU A 141 12.57 -8.00 -0.24
C LEU A 141 13.94 -8.26 -0.88
N GLN A 142 15.02 -7.77 -0.27
CA GLN A 142 16.39 -8.02 -0.75
C GLN A 142 16.75 -9.52 -0.65
N GLU A 143 16.35 -10.20 0.42
CA GLU A 143 16.53 -11.64 0.58
C GLU A 143 15.76 -12.43 -0.50
N GLN A 144 14.52 -12.04 -0.79
CA GLN A 144 13.71 -12.68 -1.83
C GLN A 144 14.30 -12.49 -3.24
N ILE A 145 14.84 -11.30 -3.54
CA ILE A 145 15.51 -11.05 -4.83
C ILE A 145 16.81 -11.84 -4.93
N SER A 146 17.59 -11.92 -3.85
CA SER A 146 18.88 -12.62 -3.81
C SER A 146 18.71 -14.13 -3.95
N SER A 147 17.79 -14.72 -3.18
CA SER A 147 17.48 -16.15 -3.25
C SER A 147 16.96 -16.58 -4.64
N ARG A 148 16.23 -15.71 -5.34
CA ARG A 148 15.86 -15.94 -6.73
C ARG A 148 17.08 -15.95 -7.66
N LYS A 149 18.01 -15.01 -7.50
CA LYS A 149 19.22 -14.94 -8.34
C LYS A 149 20.09 -16.20 -8.20
N THR A 150 20.09 -16.83 -7.03
CA THR A 150 20.77 -18.12 -6.80
C THR A 150 20.01 -19.31 -7.42
N ALA A 151 18.72 -19.18 -7.68
CA ALA A 151 17.86 -20.24 -8.22
C ALA A 151 17.67 -20.20 -9.75
N GLU A 152 18.14 -19.15 -10.44
CA GLU A 152 18.29 -19.16 -11.91
C GLU A 152 19.65 -19.82 -12.23
N PRO A 153 19.67 -21.07 -12.75
CA PRO A 153 20.93 -21.69 -13.14
C PRO A 153 21.46 -20.92 -14.36
N THR A 154 22.72 -20.49 -14.26
CA THR A 154 23.52 -20.07 -15.41
C THR A 154 23.72 -21.29 -16.32
N PHE A 155 22.85 -21.41 -17.31
CA PHE A 155 23.01 -22.19 -18.54
C PHE A 155 22.69 -21.14 -19.62
N ASP A 156 23.62 -20.60 -20.39
CA ASP A 156 24.54 -21.29 -21.28
C ASP A 156 25.92 -20.61 -21.29
N VAL A 157 26.97 -21.37 -20.95
CA VAL A 157 28.28 -21.21 -21.60
C VAL A 157 28.41 -22.43 -22.49
N VAL A 158 27.97 -22.30 -23.74
CA VAL A 158 28.49 -23.16 -24.80
C VAL A 158 29.78 -22.49 -25.25
N ASP A 159 30.87 -22.92 -24.61
CA ASP A 159 32.19 -22.92 -25.23
C ASP A 159 32.09 -23.75 -26.51
N GLU A 160 32.07 -23.10 -27.67
CA GLU A 160 32.62 -23.70 -28.89
C GLU A 160 33.84 -22.89 -29.30
N ALA A 161 34.94 -23.20 -28.63
CA ALA A 161 36.27 -23.03 -29.18
C ALA A 161 36.50 -24.15 -30.21
N GLY A 162 36.72 -23.73 -31.46
CA GLY A 162 37.61 -24.38 -32.43
C GLY A 162 37.32 -25.83 -32.82
N ASP A 163 36.88 -26.01 -34.06
CA ASP A 163 37.52 -27.03 -34.90
C ASP A 163 37.96 -26.41 -36.22
N SER A 164 39.16 -26.81 -36.60
CA SER A 164 39.95 -26.42 -37.74
C SER A 164 39.76 -27.44 -38.86
N GLU A 165 39.50 -26.97 -40.09
CA GLU A 165 40.10 -27.47 -41.35
C GLU A 165 39.69 -26.57 -42.54
#